data_AF-A0A643CDZ2-F1
#
_entry.id   AF-A0A643CDZ2-F1
#
_cell.length_a   1.000
_cell.length_b   1.000
_cell.length_c   1.000
_cell.angle_alpha   90.00
_cell.angle_beta   90.00
_cell.angle_gamma   90.00
#
_symmetry.space_group_name_H-M   'P 1'
#
loop_
_entity.id
_entity.type
_entity.pdbx_description
1 polymer ?
#
loop_
_entity_poly.entity_id
_entity_poly.type
_entity_poly.pdbx_seq_one_letter_code
_entity_poly.pdbx_strand_id
1 'polypeptide(L)'
;EKGSTFLQLGSSTEQQLQVIFEVLTDGSLVGWEHRGALTLDPGAGEAVLGAQLRSVSAQIRLLFCAREEAEPVFRAAEEAGLTGPGYVWFMVGPQLAGGGGSGTPGEPLLLPGGAPLPAGLFAVRSAGWRDDLARRVAAGVAVVARGAQALLRDYGFLPELGHDCRAQNRTHRGESLHRYFMNITWDNRDYSFNEDGFLVNPSLVVISLTRDRTWEVVGSWEKQTLRLKYPLWSRYGRFLQPVDDTQHLTVATLEERPFVIVEPADPISGTCIRDSVPCRSQLNRTHRILSRSLRADMAIGSLTINEERSEIVDFSVPFVETGISVMVARSNGTVSPSAFLEPYSPAVWVMMFVMCLTVVAVTVFIFEYLSPVGYNRSLATGKRPGGSTFTIGKSIWLLWALVFNNSVPVENPRGTTSKIMVLVWAFFAVIFLASYTANLAAFMIQEEYVDTVSGLSDRKKNIRSNYPDMHSYMVRYNQPR
;
A
#
# COMPACT_ATOMS: atom_id res chain seq x y z
N GLU A 1 51.14 4.06 3.17
CA GLU A 1 50.13 3.01 3.44
C GLU A 1 49.24 3.49 4.57
N LYS A 2 47.92 3.39 4.40
CA LYS A 2 46.93 3.78 5.41
C LYS A 2 46.63 2.54 6.25
N GLY A 3 46.97 2.58 7.52
CA GLY A 3 46.71 1.51 8.47
C GLY A 3 47.10 2.00 9.85
N SER A 4 46.14 2.06 10.78
CA SER A 4 46.42 2.44 12.16
C SER A 4 47.27 1.35 12.83
N THR A 5 48.37 1.73 13.49
CA THR A 5 49.10 0.83 14.39
C THR A 5 48.42 0.67 15.75
N PHE A 6 47.37 1.45 16.00
CA PHE A 6 46.58 1.40 17.22
C PHE A 6 45.28 0.63 16.97
N LEU A 7 45.16 -0.53 17.62
CA LEU A 7 44.02 -1.44 17.51
C LEU A 7 43.12 -1.33 18.75
N GLN A 8 41.81 -1.28 18.53
CA GLN A 8 40.80 -1.18 19.57
C GLN A 8 39.85 -2.37 19.49
N LEU A 9 39.63 -3.05 20.62
CA LEU A 9 38.63 -4.13 20.77
C LEU A 9 37.17 -3.61 20.76
N GLY A 10 36.96 -2.35 20.37
CA GLY A 10 35.66 -1.71 20.26
C GLY A 10 35.13 -1.75 18.82
N SER A 11 33.91 -1.27 18.66
CA SER A 11 33.32 -0.99 17.35
C SER A 11 33.62 0.44 16.90
N SER A 12 33.63 0.66 15.59
CA SER A 12 33.64 2.02 15.04
C SER A 12 32.32 2.74 15.30
N THR A 13 32.35 4.07 15.16
CA THR A 13 31.14 4.91 15.23
C THR A 13 30.17 4.60 14.10
N GLU A 14 30.69 4.31 12.91
CA GLU A 14 29.89 3.89 11.75
C GLU A 14 29.13 2.59 12.01
N GLN A 15 29.77 1.60 12.62
CA GLN A 15 29.12 0.34 13.00
C GLN A 15 28.03 0.57 14.05
N GLN A 16 28.25 1.45 15.04
CA GLN A 16 27.23 1.80 16.02
C GLN A 16 26.03 2.52 15.37
N LEU A 17 26.30 3.45 14.45
CA LEU A 17 25.28 4.14 13.69
C LEU A 17 24.47 3.18 12.83
N GLN A 18 25.12 2.23 12.17
CA GLN A 18 24.44 1.19 11.39
C GLN A 18 23.43 0.42 12.23
N VAL A 19 23.82 -0.02 13.43
CA VAL A 19 22.90 -0.71 14.35
C VAL A 19 21.74 0.20 14.76
N ILE A 20 22.00 1.48 15.05
CA ILE A 20 20.93 2.42 15.43
C ILE A 20 19.97 2.65 14.27
N PHE A 21 20.47 2.81 13.04
CA PHE A 21 19.62 2.95 11.88
C PHE A 21 18.76 1.69 11.67
N GLU A 22 19.34 0.50 11.81
CA GLU A 22 18.59 -0.75 11.73
C GLU A 22 17.51 -0.84 12.81
N VAL A 23 17.84 -0.45 14.04
CA VAL A 23 16.89 -0.38 15.15
C VAL A 23 15.74 0.58 14.86
N LEU A 24 16.03 1.70 14.19
CA LEU A 24 15.04 2.69 13.79
C LEU A 24 14.17 2.18 12.63
N THR A 25 14.72 1.40 11.69
CA THR A 25 13.99 0.90 10.51
C THR A 25 13.20 -0.37 10.80
N ASP A 26 13.81 -1.40 11.40
CA ASP A 26 13.18 -2.69 11.73
C ASP A 26 12.03 -2.51 12.73
N GLY A 27 12.14 -1.49 13.59
CA GLY A 27 11.10 -1.14 14.52
C GLY A 27 9.93 -0.37 13.91
N SER A 28 10.05 0.26 12.73
CA SER A 28 9.15 1.35 12.32
C SER A 28 8.04 1.02 11.30
N LEU A 29 6.81 0.85 11.78
CA LEU A 29 5.51 0.89 11.06
C LEU A 29 5.32 2.10 10.13
N VAL A 30 5.96 3.26 10.41
CA VAL A 30 5.79 4.49 9.63
C VAL A 30 7.19 5.02 9.38
N GLY A 31 7.76 4.70 8.21
CA GLY A 31 9.14 5.03 7.87
C GLY A 31 9.55 6.44 8.31
N TRP A 32 10.72 6.56 8.93
CA TRP A 32 11.20 7.83 9.48
C TRP A 32 11.73 8.75 8.39
N GLU A 33 11.39 10.03 8.50
CA GLU A 33 11.94 11.09 7.65
C GLU A 33 12.95 11.93 8.43
N HIS A 34 14.11 12.17 7.82
CA HIS A 34 15.14 13.04 8.39
C HIS A 34 14.64 14.49 8.46
N ARG A 35 14.52 15.04 9.67
CA ARG A 35 14.03 16.42 9.89
C ARG A 35 15.14 17.48 9.92
N GLY A 36 16.40 17.09 10.15
CA GLY A 36 17.53 18.01 10.21
C GLY A 36 18.67 17.51 11.10
N ALA A 37 19.85 18.11 10.91
CA ALA A 37 21.04 17.87 11.73
C ALA A 37 21.52 19.20 12.33
N LEU A 38 21.95 19.16 13.59
CA LEU A 38 22.47 20.33 14.31
C LEU A 38 23.88 20.00 14.81
N THR A 39 24.81 20.94 14.61
CA THR A 39 26.11 20.93 15.28
C THR A 39 26.00 21.89 16.47
N LEU A 40 26.19 21.36 17.68
CA LEU A 40 26.08 22.11 18.92
C LEU A 40 27.48 22.48 19.41
N ASP A 41 27.63 23.70 19.94
CA ASP A 41 28.83 24.10 20.68
C ASP A 41 28.59 23.84 22.17
N PRO A 42 29.23 22.83 22.79
CA PRO A 42 29.01 22.49 24.20
C PRO A 42 29.48 23.60 25.15
N GLY A 43 30.30 24.57 24.69
CA GLY A 43 30.68 25.75 25.45
C GLY A 43 29.63 26.88 25.41
N ALA A 44 28.61 26.77 24.56
CA ALA A 44 27.51 27.72 24.54
C ALA A 44 26.63 27.56 25.78
N GLY A 45 26.21 28.69 26.38
CA GLY A 45 25.35 28.66 27.57
C GLY A 45 24.05 27.90 27.35
N GLU A 46 23.48 27.34 28.42
CA GLU A 46 22.31 26.44 28.42
C GLU A 46 21.10 27.00 27.64
N ALA A 47 20.85 28.31 27.74
CA ALA A 47 19.77 28.98 27.00
C ALA A 47 19.94 28.93 25.47
N VAL A 48 21.19 29.04 24.99
CA VAL A 48 21.51 29.00 23.55
C VAL A 48 21.38 27.57 23.04
N LEU A 49 21.93 26.60 23.77
CA LEU A 49 21.78 25.18 23.46
C LEU A 49 20.30 24.76 23.45
N GLY A 50 19.52 25.16 24.45
CA GLY A 50 18.09 24.88 24.52
C GLY A 50 17.30 25.50 23.36
N ALA A 51 17.65 26.71 22.91
CA ALA A 51 17.04 27.34 21.73
C ALA A 51 17.37 26.58 20.43
N GLN A 52 18.64 26.19 20.25
CA GLN A 52 19.07 25.38 19.11
C GLN A 52 18.36 24.02 19.11
N LEU A 53 18.28 23.34 20.25
CA LEU A 53 17.61 22.05 20.37
C LEU A 53 16.10 22.13 20.05
N ARG A 54 15.43 23.24 20.39
CA ARG A 54 14.01 23.48 20.06
C ARG A 54 13.76 23.80 18.59
N SER A 55 14.78 24.22 17.83
CA SER A 55 14.64 24.54 16.41
C SER A 55 14.27 23.32 15.54
N VAL A 56 14.61 22.11 16.00
CA VAL A 56 14.29 20.85 15.31
C VAL A 56 13.08 20.19 15.96
N SER A 57 12.00 20.00 15.19
CA SER A 57 10.73 19.41 15.66
C SER A 57 10.73 17.88 15.75
N ALA A 58 11.89 17.24 15.69
CA ALA A 58 12.03 15.79 15.74
C ALA A 58 11.80 15.22 17.16
N GLN A 59 11.00 14.16 17.23
CA GLN A 59 10.75 13.37 18.45
C GLN A 59 11.90 12.39 18.72
N ILE A 60 12.47 11.80 17.67
CA ILE A 60 13.66 10.94 17.75
C ILE A 60 14.89 11.80 17.48
N ARG A 61 15.86 11.71 18.38
CA ARG A 61 17.09 12.50 18.32
C ARG A 61 18.30 11.58 18.45
N LEU A 62 19.19 11.68 17.48
CA LEU A 62 20.49 11.03 17.49
C LEU A 62 21.53 12.06 17.96
N LEU A 63 22.17 11.80 19.10
CA LEU A 63 23.23 12.63 19.66
C LEU A 63 24.57 11.94 19.47
N PHE A 64 25.46 12.61 18.73
CA PHE A 64 26.87 12.23 18.62
C PHE A 64 27.72 13.25 19.38
N CYS A 65 28.37 12.83 20.46
CA CYS A 65 29.20 13.71 21.29
C CYS A 65 30.17 12.90 22.16
N ALA A 66 31.20 13.55 22.67
CA ALA A 66 32.04 12.98 23.71
C ALA A 66 31.32 12.94 25.08
N ARG A 67 31.84 12.15 26.02
CA ARG A 67 31.26 12.02 27.38
C ARG A 67 31.12 13.36 28.12
N GLU A 68 32.11 14.23 27.96
CA GLU A 68 32.17 15.53 28.65
C GLU A 68 31.20 16.54 28.00
N GLU A 69 30.97 16.42 26.70
CA GLU A 69 30.07 17.31 25.93
C GLU A 69 28.59 16.94 26.11
N ALA A 70 28.30 15.68 26.44
CA ALA A 70 26.93 15.19 26.66
C ALA A 70 26.21 15.90 27.82
N GLU A 71 26.97 16.33 28.83
CA GLU A 71 26.43 16.92 30.05
C GLU A 71 25.72 18.26 29.83
N PRO A 72 26.38 19.30 29.27
CA PRO A 72 25.70 20.57 29.00
C PRO A 72 24.53 20.40 28.03
N VAL A 73 24.64 19.46 27.07
CA VAL A 73 23.58 19.18 26.10
C VAL A 73 22.34 18.60 26.77
N PHE A 74 22.49 17.59 27.63
CA PHE A 74 21.33 16.99 28.30
C PHE A 74 20.72 17.89 29.37
N ARG A 75 21.52 18.70 30.06
CA ARG A 75 21.01 19.71 30.99
C ARG A 75 20.15 20.75 30.25
N ALA A 76 20.66 21.28 29.13
CA ALA A 76 19.90 22.20 28.28
C ALA A 76 18.65 21.53 27.66
N ALA A 77 18.72 20.24 27.32
CA ALA A 77 17.58 19.48 26.81
C ALA A 77 16.50 19.26 27.88
N GLU A 78 16.88 19.05 29.13
CA GLU A 78 15.97 18.90 30.27
C GLU A 78 15.24 20.21 30.56
N GLU A 79 15.95 21.34 30.61
CA GLU A 79 15.34 22.67 30.74
C GLU A 79 14.42 23.03 29.56
N ALA A 80 14.75 22.54 28.37
CA ALA A 80 13.93 22.71 27.19
C ALA A 80 12.73 21.75 27.12
N GLY A 81 12.58 20.81 28.07
CA GLY A 81 11.50 19.82 28.11
C GLY A 81 11.61 18.73 27.03
N LEU A 82 12.81 18.52 26.47
CA LEU A 82 13.07 17.59 25.38
C LEU A 82 13.50 16.20 25.85
N THR A 83 13.56 15.97 27.16
CA THR A 83 13.86 14.67 27.80
C THR A 83 12.61 13.98 28.36
N GLY A 84 11.44 14.61 28.22
CA GLY A 84 10.16 14.12 28.73
C GLY A 84 9.51 13.02 27.87
N PRO A 85 8.34 12.52 28.29
CA PRO A 85 7.58 11.52 27.55
C PRO A 85 7.19 12.06 26.17
N GLY A 86 7.60 11.36 25.11
CA GLY A 86 7.39 11.77 23.71
C GLY A 86 8.67 12.15 22.95
N TYR A 87 9.83 12.16 23.62
CA TYR A 87 11.14 12.27 22.98
C TYR A 87 11.96 11.01 23.24
N VAL A 88 12.64 10.54 22.19
CA VAL A 88 13.55 9.38 22.26
C VAL A 88 14.94 9.82 21.86
N TRP A 89 15.92 9.52 22.72
CA TRP A 89 17.31 9.85 22.49
C TRP A 89 18.12 8.58 22.21
N PHE A 90 18.86 8.62 21.11
CA PHE A 90 19.90 7.66 20.78
C PHE A 90 21.24 8.36 20.91
N MET A 91 22.18 7.74 21.60
CA MET A 91 23.50 8.29 21.80
C MET A 91 24.57 7.41 21.16
N VAL A 92 25.44 8.05 20.38
CA VAL A 92 26.61 7.45 19.75
C VAL A 92 27.84 8.19 20.27
N GLY A 93 28.78 7.45 20.85
CA GLY A 93 29.98 8.08 21.36
C GLY A 93 30.81 7.13 22.21
N PRO A 94 32.15 7.24 22.13
CA PRO A 94 33.02 6.44 22.98
C PRO A 94 32.87 6.88 24.44
N GLN A 95 32.49 5.92 25.29
CA GLN A 95 32.73 5.89 26.75
C GLN A 95 31.75 6.55 27.75
N LEU A 96 30.48 6.81 27.41
CA LEU A 96 29.52 7.24 28.45
C LEU A 96 29.07 6.15 29.42
N ALA A 97 28.93 4.91 28.95
CA ALA A 97 28.55 3.78 29.79
C ALA A 97 29.77 3.12 30.49
N GLY A 98 30.81 3.91 30.74
CA GLY A 98 32.02 3.57 31.48
C GLY A 98 32.16 4.35 32.79
N GLY A 99 31.07 4.83 33.38
CA GLY A 99 31.04 5.21 34.79
C GLY A 99 30.75 3.97 35.61
N GLY A 100 31.74 3.49 36.38
CA GLY A 100 31.52 2.55 37.46
C GLY A 100 30.63 3.20 38.51
N GLY A 101 29.31 3.13 38.33
CA GLY A 101 28.41 3.13 39.46
C GLY A 101 28.65 1.81 40.18
N SER A 102 28.98 1.88 41.47
CA SER A 102 28.79 0.76 42.39
C SER A 102 27.44 0.12 42.04
N GLY A 103 27.41 -1.19 41.81
CA GLY A 103 26.26 -1.93 41.29
C GLY A 103 25.06 -2.01 42.24
N THR A 104 24.78 -0.95 42.99
CA THR A 104 23.63 -0.78 43.86
C THR A 104 22.43 -0.25 43.06
N PRO A 105 21.32 -0.99 42.97
CA PRO A 105 20.09 -0.51 42.35
C PRO A 105 19.61 0.78 43.02
N GLY A 106 19.28 1.81 42.23
CA GLY A 106 18.67 3.05 42.73
C GLY A 106 19.58 4.28 42.83
N GLU A 107 20.89 4.18 42.62
CA GLU A 107 21.73 5.38 42.46
C GLU A 107 21.64 5.94 41.02
N PRO A 108 21.45 7.26 40.84
CA PRO A 108 21.45 7.87 39.52
C PRO A 108 22.82 7.71 38.86
N LEU A 109 22.84 7.22 37.61
CA LEU A 109 24.03 7.28 36.76
C LEU A 109 24.27 8.73 36.35
N LEU A 110 25.09 9.40 37.14
CA LEU A 110 25.46 10.80 36.95
C LEU A 110 26.59 10.92 35.93
N LEU A 111 26.48 11.94 35.07
CA LEU A 111 27.61 12.44 34.30
C LEU A 111 28.65 13.07 35.25
N PRO A 112 29.92 13.24 34.82
CA PRO A 112 31.00 13.76 35.67
C PRO A 112 30.67 15.05 36.44
N GLY A 113 29.79 15.92 35.93
CA GLY A 113 29.28 17.12 36.61
C GLY A 113 27.81 17.06 37.06
N GLY A 114 27.27 15.85 37.32
CA GLY A 114 26.06 15.66 38.12
C GLY A 114 24.72 15.79 37.39
N ALA A 115 24.70 15.92 36.06
CA ALA A 115 23.45 15.85 35.29
C ALA A 115 22.98 14.39 35.14
N PRO A 116 21.68 14.09 35.38
CA PRO A 116 21.13 12.76 35.16
C PRO A 116 20.88 12.52 33.66
N LEU A 117 21.27 11.34 33.16
CA LEU A 117 20.90 10.91 31.80
C LEU A 117 19.37 10.77 31.68
N PRO A 118 18.74 11.05 30.52
CA PRO A 118 17.28 10.86 30.39
C PRO A 118 16.89 9.38 30.47
N ALA A 119 15.80 9.08 31.17
CA ALA A 119 15.23 7.73 31.14
C ALA A 119 14.70 7.43 29.73
N GLY A 120 14.90 6.19 29.25
CA GLY A 120 14.63 5.83 27.85
C GLY A 120 15.73 6.25 26.87
N LEU A 121 16.93 6.60 27.36
CA LEU A 121 18.12 6.77 26.53
C LEU A 121 18.58 5.43 25.96
N PHE A 122 18.81 5.39 24.65
CA PHE A 122 19.35 4.23 23.95
C PHE A 122 20.80 4.43 23.54
N ALA A 123 21.60 3.38 23.68
CA ALA A 123 22.98 3.36 23.22
C ALA A 123 23.36 1.97 22.68
N VAL A 124 24.38 1.94 21.81
CA VAL A 124 24.94 0.69 21.27
C VAL A 124 26.33 0.47 21.85
N ARG A 125 26.61 -0.76 22.30
CA ARG A 125 27.91 -1.14 22.88
C ARG A 125 28.37 -2.49 22.37
N SER A 126 29.66 -2.80 22.54
CA SER A 126 30.16 -4.16 22.38
C SER A 126 29.50 -5.11 23.38
N ALA A 127 29.19 -6.33 22.96
CA ALA A 127 28.52 -7.34 23.80
C ALA A 127 29.28 -7.61 25.11
N GLY A 128 30.62 -7.52 25.07
CA GLY A 128 31.51 -7.63 26.23
C GLY A 128 31.56 -6.39 27.14
N TRP A 129 30.59 -5.48 27.04
CA TRP A 129 30.60 -4.25 27.84
C TRP A 129 30.51 -4.46 29.36
N ARG A 130 29.97 -5.61 29.79
CA ARG A 130 29.98 -6.08 31.18
C ARG A 130 31.12 -7.04 31.51
N ASP A 131 31.97 -7.39 30.53
CA ASP A 131 33.12 -8.24 30.80
C ASP A 131 34.09 -7.57 31.77
N ASP A 132 34.59 -8.36 32.71
CA ASP A 132 35.62 -7.95 33.65
C ASP A 132 36.87 -7.47 32.91
N LEU A 133 37.59 -6.52 33.52
CA LEU A 133 38.85 -6.02 32.99
C LEU A 133 39.83 -7.17 32.67
N ALA A 134 39.89 -8.19 33.52
CA ALA A 134 40.74 -9.36 33.32
C ALA A 134 40.44 -10.10 32.01
N ARG A 135 39.16 -10.27 31.65
CA ARG A 135 38.78 -10.92 30.38
C ARG A 135 39.17 -10.08 29.17
N ARG A 136 39.00 -8.76 29.25
CA ARG A 136 39.40 -7.83 28.17
C ARG A 136 40.91 -7.79 27.99
N VAL A 137 41.66 -7.76 29.09
CA VAL A 137 43.12 -7.83 29.08
C VAL A 137 43.59 -9.16 28.50
N ALA A 138 42.97 -10.28 28.89
CA ALA A 138 43.28 -11.60 28.33
C ALA A 138 43.07 -11.63 26.81
N ALA A 139 41.96 -11.07 26.30
CA ALA A 139 41.73 -10.95 24.86
C ALA A 139 42.77 -10.06 24.17
N GLY A 140 43.12 -8.91 24.76
CA GLY A 140 44.16 -8.02 24.22
C GLY A 140 45.55 -8.67 24.17
N VAL A 141 45.94 -9.37 25.24
CA VAL A 141 47.19 -10.13 25.29
C VAL A 141 47.18 -11.27 24.28
N ALA A 142 46.05 -11.96 24.12
CA ALA A 142 45.91 -13.01 23.12
C ALA A 142 46.07 -12.48 21.68
N VAL A 143 45.50 -11.31 21.37
CA VAL A 143 45.67 -10.63 20.08
C VAL A 143 47.16 -10.35 19.83
N VAL A 144 47.86 -9.75 20.78
CA VAL A 144 49.30 -9.46 20.65
C VAL A 144 50.12 -10.75 20.51
N ALA A 145 49.85 -11.77 21.32
CA ALA A 145 50.57 -13.04 21.29
C ALA A 145 50.37 -13.79 19.96
N ARG A 146 49.15 -13.78 19.41
CA ARG A 146 48.84 -14.41 18.12
C ARG A 146 49.48 -13.68 16.95
N GLY A 147 49.47 -12.35 16.95
CA GLY A 147 50.17 -11.57 15.93
C GLY A 147 51.69 -11.76 15.98
N ALA A 148 52.28 -11.80 17.18
CA ALA A 148 53.69 -12.14 17.36
C ALA A 148 54.01 -13.57 16.91
N GLN A 149 53.12 -14.53 17.17
CA GLN A 149 53.25 -15.91 16.68
C GLN A 149 53.23 -15.99 15.14
N ALA A 150 52.36 -15.23 14.48
CA ALA A 150 52.30 -15.13 13.03
C ALA A 150 53.59 -14.51 12.47
N LEU A 151 54.10 -13.48 13.14
CA LEU A 151 55.34 -12.82 12.76
C LEU A 151 56.55 -13.74 12.88
N LEU A 152 56.63 -14.51 13.97
CA LEU A 152 57.69 -15.51 14.19
C LEU A 152 57.64 -16.62 13.14
N ARG A 153 56.46 -17.02 12.67
CA ARG A 153 56.31 -18.04 11.62
C ARG A 153 56.90 -17.58 10.28
N ASP A 154 56.67 -16.33 9.91
CA ASP A 154 57.05 -15.82 8.59
C ASP A 154 58.51 -15.33 8.55
N TYR A 155 58.99 -14.71 9.64
CA TYR A 155 60.36 -14.17 9.70
C TYR A 155 61.37 -15.11 10.37
N GLY A 156 60.92 -16.10 11.14
CA GLY A 156 61.78 -16.99 11.90
C GLY A 156 62.37 -16.38 13.19
N PHE A 157 62.21 -15.08 13.42
CA PHE A 157 62.58 -14.37 14.64
C PHE A 157 61.59 -13.24 14.97
N LEU A 158 61.60 -12.77 16.21
CA LEU A 158 60.85 -11.59 16.64
C LEU A 158 61.77 -10.35 16.56
N PRO A 159 61.35 -9.25 15.90
CA PRO A 159 62.10 -8.01 15.83
C PRO A 159 62.39 -7.43 17.22
N GLU A 160 63.56 -6.83 17.39
CA GLU A 160 63.86 -6.04 18.58
C GLU A 160 63.02 -4.76 18.59
N LEU A 161 62.09 -4.68 19.53
CA LEU A 161 61.23 -3.52 19.73
C LEU A 161 61.99 -2.42 20.47
N GLY A 162 61.80 -1.16 20.08
CA GLY A 162 62.39 -0.03 20.78
C GLY A 162 61.91 0.06 22.23
N HIS A 163 62.85 0.09 23.17
CA HIS A 163 62.55 0.18 24.60
C HIS A 163 62.37 1.62 25.10
N ASP A 164 62.84 2.61 24.32
CA ASP A 164 62.82 4.02 24.68
C ASP A 164 62.13 4.87 23.60
N CYS A 165 61.16 5.70 24.00
CA CYS A 165 60.50 6.65 23.09
C CYS A 165 61.46 7.72 22.51
N ARG A 166 62.64 7.90 23.13
CA ARG A 166 63.67 8.87 22.70
C ARG A 166 64.68 8.29 21.72
N ALA A 167 64.94 6.99 21.78
CA ALA A 167 65.84 6.32 20.85
C ALA A 167 65.06 5.87 19.62
N GLN A 168 65.15 6.64 18.54
CA GLN A 168 64.42 6.32 17.32
C GLN A 168 65.12 5.17 16.58
N ASN A 169 64.75 3.93 16.90
CA ASN A 169 65.23 2.75 16.18
C ASN A 169 64.70 2.78 14.74
N ARG A 170 65.60 2.94 13.77
CA ARG A 170 65.29 3.11 12.33
C ARG A 170 65.16 1.80 11.56
N THR A 171 65.33 0.64 12.21
CA THR A 171 65.57 -0.65 11.53
C THR A 171 64.35 -1.21 10.79
N HIS A 172 63.12 -0.91 11.21
CA HIS A 172 61.90 -1.49 10.61
C HIS A 172 60.96 -0.47 9.95
N ARG A 173 61.47 0.70 9.55
CA ARG A 173 60.67 1.83 9.03
C ARG A 173 59.95 1.56 7.70
N GLY A 174 60.03 0.35 7.15
CA GLY A 174 59.38 -0.08 5.91
C GLY A 174 58.71 -1.45 5.95
N GLU A 175 58.67 -2.14 7.10
CA GLU A 175 57.95 -3.40 7.22
C GLU A 175 56.58 -3.15 7.85
N SER A 176 55.51 -3.48 7.14
CA SER A 176 54.13 -3.38 7.60
C SER A 176 53.81 -4.49 8.62
N LEU A 177 54.52 -4.50 9.76
CA LEU A 177 54.32 -5.48 10.84
C LEU A 177 52.87 -5.49 11.34
N HIS A 178 52.14 -4.37 11.18
CA HIS A 178 50.73 -4.26 11.52
C HIS A 178 49.84 -5.29 10.81
N ARG A 179 50.19 -5.75 9.59
CA ARG A 179 49.40 -6.72 8.81
C ARG A 179 49.18 -8.04 9.55
N TYR A 180 50.17 -8.45 10.35
CA TYR A 180 50.13 -9.69 11.13
C TYR A 180 49.16 -9.62 12.31
N PHE A 181 48.74 -8.41 12.69
CA PHE A 181 47.81 -8.17 13.77
C PHE A 181 46.39 -7.85 13.26
N MET A 182 46.17 -7.80 11.94
CA MET A 182 44.87 -7.44 11.36
C MET A 182 43.88 -8.61 11.28
N ASN A 183 44.36 -9.85 11.15
CA ASN A 183 43.50 -11.04 11.06
C ASN A 183 43.89 -12.04 12.16
N ILE A 184 43.20 -11.96 13.29
CA ILE A 184 43.47 -12.81 14.44
C ILE A 184 42.19 -13.52 14.85
N THR A 185 42.30 -14.83 15.03
CA THR A 185 41.24 -15.65 15.61
C THR A 185 41.72 -16.22 16.94
N TRP A 186 40.87 -16.12 17.97
CA TRP A 186 41.18 -16.63 19.31
C TRP A 186 39.90 -17.08 20.01
N ASP A 187 39.95 -18.23 20.67
CA ASP A 187 38.83 -18.80 21.42
C ASP A 187 37.52 -18.91 20.61
N ASN A 188 37.64 -19.37 19.36
CA ASN A 188 36.54 -19.49 18.39
C ASN A 188 35.81 -18.17 18.07
N ARG A 189 36.46 -17.02 18.35
CA ARG A 189 36.01 -15.69 17.98
C ARG A 189 36.98 -15.06 16.99
N ASP A 190 36.41 -14.23 16.13
CA ASP A 190 37.15 -13.43 15.16
C ASP A 190 37.46 -12.05 15.75
N TYR A 191 38.76 -11.75 15.88
CA TYR A 191 39.30 -10.46 16.29
C TYR A 191 39.99 -9.77 15.11
N SER A 192 39.43 -9.89 13.92
CA SER A 192 39.92 -9.17 12.74
C SER A 192 39.64 -7.67 12.85
N PHE A 193 40.60 -6.85 12.40
CA PHE A 193 40.54 -5.39 12.43
C PHE A 193 40.45 -4.78 11.03
N ASN A 194 39.78 -3.63 10.93
CA ASN A 194 39.73 -2.81 9.73
C ASN A 194 40.98 -1.90 9.63
N GLU A 195 41.10 -1.13 8.54
CA GLU A 195 42.24 -0.22 8.32
C GLU A 195 42.37 0.87 9.41
N ASP A 196 41.25 1.24 10.04
CA ASP A 196 41.17 2.22 11.12
C ASP A 196 41.53 1.63 12.50
N GLY A 197 41.70 0.30 12.59
CA GLY A 197 42.04 -0.41 13.82
C GLY A 197 40.87 -0.81 14.71
N PHE A 198 39.63 -0.77 14.24
CA PHE A 198 38.44 -1.30 14.91
C PHE A 198 38.12 -2.73 14.47
N LEU A 199 37.38 -3.48 15.28
CA LEU A 199 36.94 -4.82 14.90
C LEU A 199 36.06 -4.80 13.64
N VAL A 200 36.26 -5.73 12.71
CA VAL A 200 35.47 -5.85 11.48
C VAL A 200 34.05 -6.32 11.78
N ASN A 201 33.90 -7.37 12.60
CA ASN A 201 32.63 -7.99 12.94
C ASN A 201 32.40 -8.02 14.47
N PRO A 202 32.25 -6.87 15.13
CA PRO A 202 32.00 -6.84 16.56
C PRO A 202 30.57 -7.32 16.87
N SER A 203 30.42 -8.17 17.89
CA SER A 203 29.11 -8.43 18.50
C SER A 203 28.68 -7.19 19.26
N LEU A 204 27.52 -6.63 18.92
CA LEU A 204 26.99 -5.41 19.54
C LEU A 204 25.69 -5.70 20.29
N VAL A 205 25.41 -4.88 21.28
CA VAL A 205 24.18 -4.91 22.07
C VAL A 205 23.59 -3.53 22.15
N VAL A 206 22.26 -3.48 22.03
CA VAL A 206 21.48 -2.26 22.24
C VAL A 206 21.05 -2.25 23.69
N ILE A 207 21.35 -1.15 24.38
CA ILE A 207 21.00 -0.97 25.79
C ILE A 207 20.07 0.23 25.97
N SER A 208 19.19 0.14 26.95
CA SER A 208 18.25 1.20 27.33
C SER A 208 18.41 1.55 28.80
N LEU A 209 18.36 2.85 29.12
CA LEU A 209 18.36 3.32 30.49
C LEU A 209 16.94 3.27 31.05
N THR A 210 16.70 2.40 32.02
CA THR A 210 15.40 2.26 32.69
C THR A 210 15.11 3.42 33.65
N ARG A 211 13.87 3.52 34.14
CA ARG A 211 13.49 4.50 35.18
C ARG A 211 14.24 4.29 36.49
N ASP A 212 14.58 3.04 36.80
CA ASP A 212 15.39 2.65 37.97
C ASP A 212 16.88 2.98 37.79
N ARG A 213 17.23 3.73 36.74
CA ARG A 213 18.58 4.17 36.40
C ARG A 213 19.54 3.00 36.14
N THR A 214 19.02 1.86 35.70
CA THR A 214 19.80 0.69 35.35
C THR A 214 19.83 0.48 33.84
N TRP A 215 20.95 -0.01 33.33
CA TRP A 215 21.09 -0.37 31.92
C TRP A 215 20.55 -1.78 31.66
N GLU A 216 19.44 -1.86 30.92
CA GLU A 216 18.87 -3.11 30.42
C GLU A 216 19.36 -3.38 28.98
N VAL A 217 19.62 -4.65 28.65
CA VAL A 217 19.89 -5.07 27.28
C VAL A 217 18.57 -5.29 26.56
N VAL A 218 18.31 -4.51 25.52
CA VAL A 218 17.05 -4.51 24.75
C VAL A 218 17.18 -5.15 23.38
N GLY A 219 18.41 -5.37 22.91
CA GLY A 219 18.67 -6.12 21.68
C GLY A 219 20.11 -6.54 21.52
N SER A 220 20.33 -7.46 20.59
CA SER A 220 21.65 -7.95 20.18
C SER A 220 21.80 -7.85 18.67
N TRP A 221 22.97 -7.43 18.22
CA TRP A 221 23.37 -7.38 16.82
C TRP A 221 24.58 -8.28 16.62
N GLU A 222 24.38 -9.35 15.86
CA GLU A 222 25.42 -10.33 15.56
C GLU A 222 25.23 -10.84 14.13
N LYS A 223 26.32 -11.00 13.37
CA LYS A 223 26.29 -11.49 11.99
C LYS A 223 25.29 -10.74 11.10
N GLN A 224 25.28 -9.41 11.20
CA GLN A 224 24.39 -8.52 10.45
C GLN A 224 22.89 -8.73 10.71
N THR A 225 22.52 -9.44 11.78
CA THR A 225 21.12 -9.65 12.16
C THR A 225 20.83 -8.94 13.48
N LEU A 226 19.81 -8.09 13.48
CA LEU A 226 19.29 -7.46 14.69
C LEU A 226 18.26 -8.38 15.36
N ARG A 227 18.36 -8.56 16.66
CA ARG A 227 17.35 -9.23 17.48
C ARG A 227 16.95 -8.32 18.63
N LEU A 228 15.77 -7.73 18.53
CA LEU A 228 15.18 -6.90 19.58
C LEU A 228 14.28 -7.73 20.49
N LYS A 229 14.30 -7.44 21.80
CA LYS A 229 13.35 -7.99 22.78
C LYS A 229 11.94 -7.43 22.55
N TYR A 230 11.86 -6.16 22.14
CA TYR A 230 10.63 -5.45 21.78
C TYR A 230 10.94 -4.26 20.86
N PRO A 231 9.99 -3.79 20.03
CA PRO A 231 10.15 -2.56 19.25
C PRO A 231 10.30 -1.34 20.17
N LEU A 232 11.44 -0.64 20.10
CA LEU A 232 11.85 0.35 21.11
C LEU A 232 10.89 1.54 21.27
N TRP A 233 10.19 1.91 20.20
CA TRP A 233 9.28 3.05 20.14
C TRP A 233 7.91 2.83 20.79
N SER A 234 7.54 1.58 21.06
CA SER A 234 6.25 1.19 21.65
C SER A 234 6.14 1.61 23.12
N ARG A 235 7.21 2.17 23.70
CA ARG A 235 7.31 2.50 25.13
C ARG A 235 7.57 3.98 25.44
N TYR A 236 7.95 4.80 24.45
CA TYR A 236 8.49 6.16 24.72
C TYR A 236 7.90 7.29 23.85
N GLY A 237 6.84 7.03 23.07
CA GLY A 237 6.16 8.02 22.23
C GLY A 237 5.14 8.91 22.96
N ARG A 238 4.73 10.01 22.30
CA ARG A 238 3.89 11.11 22.83
C ARG A 238 2.45 10.69 23.21
N PHE A 239 2.09 9.42 23.01
CA PHE A 239 0.76 8.86 23.22
C PHE A 239 0.67 7.79 24.33
N LEU A 240 1.70 7.61 25.16
CA LEU A 240 1.73 6.51 26.12
C LEU A 240 2.16 6.99 27.53
N GLN A 241 1.20 6.99 28.45
CA GLN A 241 1.49 6.70 29.86
C GLN A 241 2.25 5.35 29.94
N PRO A 242 3.07 5.10 30.97
CA PRO A 242 3.82 3.85 31.08
C PRO A 242 2.88 2.65 30.92
N VAL A 243 3.10 1.90 29.84
CA VAL A 243 2.44 0.62 29.59
C VAL A 243 2.96 -0.35 30.65
N ASP A 244 2.12 -0.63 31.64
CA ASP A 244 2.18 -1.85 32.42
C ASP A 244 2.21 -3.03 31.43
N ASP A 245 2.94 -4.11 31.70
CA ASP A 245 3.06 -5.26 30.77
C ASP A 245 1.68 -5.91 30.43
N THR A 246 0.62 -5.42 31.07
CA THR A 246 -0.80 -5.72 30.86
C THR A 246 -1.47 -4.98 29.67
N GLN A 247 -0.83 -4.01 28.98
CA GLN A 247 -1.49 -3.24 27.89
C GLN A 247 -1.00 -3.51 26.46
N HIS A 248 -0.33 -4.63 26.20
CA HIS A 248 -0.16 -5.10 24.82
C HIS A 248 -1.44 -5.78 24.35
N LEU A 249 -2.18 -5.12 23.46
CA LEU A 249 -3.33 -5.75 22.79
C LEU A 249 -2.84 -6.65 21.68
N THR A 250 -3.14 -7.93 21.81
CA THR A 250 -2.85 -8.94 20.81
C THR A 250 -3.97 -8.91 19.77
N VAL A 251 -3.68 -8.38 18.59
CA VAL A 251 -4.67 -8.28 17.51
C VAL A 251 -4.63 -9.51 16.61
N ALA A 252 -5.78 -10.16 16.43
CA ALA A 252 -5.96 -11.23 15.46
C ALA A 252 -6.68 -10.73 14.20
N THR A 253 -6.34 -11.29 13.06
CA THR A 253 -6.99 -10.95 11.78
C THR A 253 -7.12 -12.19 10.89
N LEU A 254 -8.02 -12.13 9.90
CA LEU A 254 -8.19 -13.15 8.86
C LEU A 254 -7.71 -12.58 7.54
N GLU A 255 -7.01 -13.36 6.74
CA GLU A 255 -6.76 -13.00 5.34
C GLU A 255 -8.09 -12.99 4.57
N GLU A 256 -8.52 -11.81 4.12
CA GLU A 256 -9.74 -11.63 3.34
C GLU A 256 -9.62 -10.40 2.44
N ARG A 257 -9.43 -10.63 1.14
CA ARG A 257 -9.31 -9.55 0.15
C ARG A 257 -10.69 -8.92 -0.10
N PRO A 258 -10.80 -7.58 -0.23
CA PRO A 258 -9.73 -6.58 -0.31
C PRO A 258 -9.30 -5.97 1.03
N PHE A 259 -9.85 -6.42 2.17
CA PHE A 259 -9.68 -5.76 3.46
C PHE A 259 -8.37 -6.09 4.17
N VAL A 260 -7.96 -7.37 4.14
CA VAL A 260 -6.74 -7.85 4.77
C VAL A 260 -5.98 -8.69 3.76
N ILE A 261 -4.82 -8.18 3.35
CA ILE A 261 -3.95 -8.80 2.36
C ILE A 261 -2.68 -9.25 3.06
N VAL A 262 -2.38 -10.55 2.99
CA VAL A 262 -1.15 -11.12 3.55
C VAL A 262 -0.20 -11.42 2.40
N GLU A 263 1.00 -10.88 2.49
CA GLU A 263 2.07 -11.11 1.53
C GLU A 263 3.34 -11.59 2.26
N PRO A 264 4.15 -12.47 1.65
CA PRO A 264 5.42 -12.87 2.23
C PRO A 264 6.38 -11.68 2.31
N ALA A 265 7.22 -11.65 3.35
CA ALA A 265 8.29 -10.67 3.47
C ALA A 265 9.28 -10.78 2.31
N ASP A 266 9.95 -9.68 1.99
CA ASP A 266 10.93 -9.66 0.90
C ASP A 266 12.11 -10.60 1.20
N PRO A 267 12.43 -11.57 0.31
CA PRO A 267 13.43 -12.60 0.58
C PRO A 267 14.87 -12.06 0.72
N ILE A 268 15.16 -10.85 0.23
CA ILE A 268 16.50 -10.26 0.31
C ILE A 268 16.68 -9.49 1.62
N SER A 269 15.73 -8.60 1.95
CA SER A 269 15.80 -7.81 3.18
C SER A 269 15.32 -8.57 4.42
N GLY A 270 14.48 -9.59 4.26
CA GLY A 270 13.80 -10.24 5.37
C GLY A 270 12.77 -9.34 6.07
N THR A 271 12.45 -8.18 5.47
CA THR A 271 11.57 -7.15 6.04
C THR A 271 10.28 -7.01 5.24
N CYS A 272 9.28 -6.40 5.88
CA CYS A 272 8.00 -6.06 5.26
C CYS A 272 8.15 -4.95 4.21
N ILE A 273 7.35 -5.00 3.15
CA ILE A 273 7.28 -3.95 2.12
C ILE A 273 6.70 -2.67 2.73
N ARG A 274 7.02 -1.50 2.16
CA ARG A 274 6.43 -0.21 2.59
C ARG A 274 4.90 -0.30 2.63
N ASP A 275 4.31 0.22 3.71
CA ASP A 275 2.87 0.17 4.04
C ASP A 275 2.31 -1.20 4.47
N SER A 276 3.16 -2.19 4.73
CA SER A 276 2.75 -3.48 5.29
C SER A 276 3.18 -3.67 6.75
N VAL A 277 2.39 -4.41 7.51
CA VAL A 277 2.62 -4.67 8.94
C VAL A 277 3.13 -6.09 9.14
N PRO A 278 4.23 -6.31 9.89
CA PRO A 278 4.69 -7.66 10.20
C PRO A 278 3.64 -8.40 11.03
N CYS A 279 3.21 -9.55 10.55
CA CYS A 279 2.28 -10.44 11.24
C CYS A 279 2.85 -11.86 11.36
N ARG A 280 2.47 -12.57 12.42
CA ARG A 280 2.87 -13.97 12.63
C ARG A 280 1.74 -14.89 12.22
N SER A 281 1.96 -15.71 11.19
CA SER A 281 1.02 -16.75 10.80
C SER A 281 1.16 -17.99 11.70
N GLN A 282 0.04 -18.47 12.25
CA GLN A 282 -0.03 -19.72 12.99
C GLN A 282 -0.46 -20.83 12.02
N LEU A 283 0.49 -21.57 11.44
CA LEU A 283 0.21 -22.58 10.42
C LEU A 283 -0.68 -23.76 10.87
N ASN A 284 -0.91 -23.94 12.17
CA ASN A 284 -1.44 -25.20 12.74
C ASN A 284 -2.77 -25.10 13.51
N ARG A 285 -3.54 -24.00 13.41
CA ARG A 285 -4.88 -23.92 14.02
C ARG A 285 -5.94 -23.52 13.01
N THR A 286 -7.03 -24.29 13.02
CA THR A 286 -8.26 -24.11 12.23
C THR A 286 -8.72 -22.65 12.18
N HIS A 287 -9.23 -22.21 11.02
CA HIS A 287 -9.77 -20.90 10.65
C HIS A 287 -10.93 -20.36 11.54
N ARG A 288 -10.76 -20.30 12.85
CA ARG A 288 -11.75 -19.76 13.80
C ARG A 288 -11.10 -18.70 14.67
N ILE A 289 -11.30 -17.43 14.30
CA ILE A 289 -10.84 -16.28 15.08
C ILE A 289 -11.62 -16.11 16.38
N LEU A 290 -12.89 -16.52 16.40
CA LEU A 290 -13.79 -16.42 17.56
C LEU A 290 -13.69 -17.61 18.53
N SER A 291 -12.67 -18.46 18.41
CA SER A 291 -12.43 -19.52 19.41
C SER A 291 -11.81 -18.91 20.67
N ARG A 292 -12.41 -19.16 21.84
CA ARG A 292 -11.85 -18.84 23.18
C ARG A 292 -10.42 -19.36 23.42
N SER A 293 -9.86 -20.18 22.50
CA SER A 293 -8.50 -20.73 22.58
C SER A 293 -7.42 -19.89 21.88
N LEU A 294 -7.80 -18.84 21.16
CA LEU A 294 -6.87 -17.87 20.58
C LEU A 294 -6.61 -16.76 21.60
N ARG A 295 -5.34 -16.55 21.98
CA ARG A 295 -4.92 -15.45 22.87
C ARG A 295 -4.92 -14.14 22.09
N ALA A 296 -6.09 -13.59 21.80
CA ALA A 296 -6.24 -12.30 21.13
C ALA A 296 -7.15 -11.41 21.96
N ASP A 297 -6.73 -10.17 22.18
CA ASP A 297 -7.48 -9.16 22.94
C ASP A 297 -8.44 -8.38 22.02
N MET A 298 -8.14 -8.34 20.72
CA MET A 298 -8.97 -7.72 19.69
C MET A 298 -8.91 -8.51 18.39
N ALA A 299 -9.99 -8.50 17.62
CA ALA A 299 -10.01 -9.03 16.26
C ALA A 299 -10.35 -7.92 15.26
N ILE A 300 -9.59 -7.81 14.18
CA ILE A 300 -9.82 -6.85 13.08
C ILE A 300 -9.96 -7.62 11.77
N GLY A 301 -11.03 -7.34 11.03
CA GLY A 301 -11.28 -7.94 9.72
C GLY A 301 -12.72 -7.72 9.27
N SER A 302 -13.11 -8.37 8.18
CA SER A 302 -14.46 -8.40 7.61
C SER A 302 -15.39 -9.33 8.41
N LEU A 303 -15.58 -9.00 9.68
CA LEU A 303 -16.47 -9.72 10.58
C LEU A 303 -17.88 -9.11 10.53
N THR A 304 -18.85 -9.91 10.11
CA THR A 304 -20.27 -9.51 10.15
C THR A 304 -20.79 -9.49 11.58
N ILE A 305 -21.50 -8.40 11.91
CA ILE A 305 -22.17 -8.20 13.21
C ILE A 305 -23.48 -8.98 13.18
N ASN A 306 -23.58 -10.00 14.05
CA ASN A 306 -24.77 -10.83 14.24
C ASN A 306 -25.14 -10.84 15.73
N GLU A 307 -26.41 -11.12 16.06
CA GLU A 307 -26.90 -11.22 17.44
C GLU A 307 -26.12 -12.25 18.27
N GLU A 308 -26.01 -13.50 17.78
CA GLU A 308 -25.24 -14.58 18.45
C GLU A 308 -23.77 -14.19 18.74
N ARG A 309 -23.15 -13.40 17.87
CA ARG A 309 -21.78 -12.93 18.07
C ARG A 309 -21.72 -11.76 19.05
N SER A 310 -22.70 -10.87 19.02
CA SER A 310 -22.77 -9.72 19.92
C SER A 310 -23.06 -10.12 21.37
N GLU A 311 -23.54 -11.35 21.61
CA GLU A 311 -23.68 -11.91 22.97
C GLU A 311 -22.33 -12.29 23.59
N ILE A 312 -21.32 -12.60 22.78
CA ILE A 312 -20.03 -13.13 23.23
C ILE A 312 -18.85 -12.17 23.05
N VAL A 313 -18.96 -11.19 22.14
CA VAL A 313 -17.94 -10.17 21.87
C VAL A 313 -18.56 -8.79 21.63
N ASP A 314 -17.86 -7.75 22.05
CA ASP A 314 -18.26 -6.36 21.79
C ASP A 314 -17.79 -5.91 20.40
N PHE A 315 -18.69 -5.30 19.62
CA PHE A 315 -18.39 -4.77 18.29
C PHE A 315 -18.18 -3.25 18.32
N SER A 316 -17.27 -2.77 17.46
CA SER A 316 -17.15 -1.34 17.18
C SER A 316 -18.28 -0.84 16.28
N VAL A 317 -18.35 0.48 16.09
CA VAL A 317 -19.17 1.07 15.03
C VAL A 317 -18.73 0.48 13.67
N PRO A 318 -19.67 0.04 12.81
CA PRO A 318 -19.32 -0.51 11.50
C PRO A 318 -18.62 0.55 10.64
N PHE A 319 -17.49 0.18 10.03
CA PHE A 319 -16.67 1.08 9.22
C PHE A 319 -17.07 1.08 7.72
N VAL A 320 -17.73 0.03 7.25
CA VAL A 320 -18.28 -0.09 5.89
C VAL A 320 -19.68 -0.69 5.97
N GLU A 321 -20.62 -0.09 5.25
CA GLU A 321 -21.96 -0.64 5.07
C GLU A 321 -21.88 -1.82 4.10
N THR A 322 -22.09 -3.03 4.64
CA THR A 322 -22.14 -4.27 3.84
C THR A 322 -23.45 -5.00 4.11
N GLY A 323 -23.89 -5.77 3.12
CA GLY A 323 -25.11 -6.58 3.21
C GLY A 323 -25.04 -7.78 2.29
N ILE A 324 -25.98 -8.70 2.45
CA ILE A 324 -26.08 -9.89 1.61
C ILE A 324 -26.60 -9.46 0.23
N SER A 325 -25.75 -9.56 -0.78
CA SER A 325 -26.09 -9.28 -2.18
C SER A 325 -25.85 -10.52 -3.04
N VAL A 326 -26.48 -10.55 -4.22
CA VAL A 326 -26.29 -11.64 -5.19
C VAL A 326 -25.65 -11.04 -6.43
N MET A 327 -24.49 -11.56 -6.81
CA MET A 327 -23.82 -11.22 -8.05
C MET A 327 -24.23 -12.22 -9.13
N VAL A 328 -24.68 -11.72 -10.29
CA VAL A 328 -25.01 -12.53 -11.46
C VAL A 328 -24.21 -12.05 -12.66
N ALA A 329 -23.80 -12.98 -13.53
CA ALA A 329 -23.17 -12.64 -14.78
C ALA A 329 -24.19 -11.92 -15.70
N ARG A 330 -23.77 -10.83 -16.31
CA ARG A 330 -24.58 -10.08 -17.27
C ARG A 330 -24.77 -10.91 -18.53
N SER A 331 -26.02 -11.16 -18.91
CA SER A 331 -26.36 -11.80 -20.19
C SER A 331 -26.82 -10.74 -21.18
N ASN A 332 -26.25 -10.74 -22.39
CA ASN A 332 -26.73 -9.89 -23.47
C ASN A 332 -28.11 -10.37 -23.90
N GLY A 333 -29.14 -9.51 -23.76
CA GLY A 333 -30.47 -9.79 -24.27
C GLY A 333 -30.46 -9.90 -25.79
N THR A 334 -31.29 -10.79 -26.35
CA THR A 334 -31.55 -10.82 -27.80
C THR A 334 -32.65 -9.82 -28.12
N VAL A 335 -32.39 -8.91 -29.07
CA VAL A 335 -33.40 -7.96 -29.55
C VAL A 335 -34.58 -8.74 -30.13
N SER A 336 -35.79 -8.49 -29.61
CA SER A 336 -37.01 -9.14 -30.12
C SER A 336 -37.33 -8.64 -31.54
N PRO A 337 -37.84 -9.48 -32.47
CA PRO A 337 -38.21 -9.03 -33.82
C PRO A 337 -39.31 -7.96 -33.85
N SER A 338 -40.07 -7.80 -32.77
CA SER A 338 -41.08 -6.74 -32.61
C SER A 338 -40.47 -5.35 -32.37
N ALA A 339 -39.22 -5.28 -31.90
CA ALA A 339 -38.48 -4.03 -31.68
C ALA A 339 -38.36 -3.17 -32.94
N PHE A 340 -38.46 -3.75 -34.14
CA PHE A 340 -38.44 -2.98 -35.38
C PHE A 340 -39.67 -2.09 -35.57
N LEU A 341 -40.81 -2.40 -34.96
CA LEU A 341 -42.04 -1.62 -35.07
C LEU A 341 -42.24 -0.61 -33.92
N GLU A 342 -41.49 -0.75 -32.83
CA GLU A 342 -41.54 0.11 -31.65
C GLU A 342 -41.09 1.58 -31.85
N PRO A 343 -40.24 1.96 -32.82
CA PRO A 343 -39.79 3.35 -32.97
C PRO A 343 -40.92 4.35 -33.24
N TYR A 344 -42.05 3.89 -33.76
CA TYR A 344 -43.26 4.68 -33.93
C TYR A 344 -44.46 4.02 -33.27
N SER A 345 -45.27 4.82 -32.59
CA SER A 345 -46.51 4.32 -32.02
C SER A 345 -47.48 3.89 -33.12
N PRO A 346 -48.39 2.93 -32.83
CA PRO A 346 -49.42 2.51 -33.79
C PRO A 346 -50.24 3.68 -34.33
N ALA A 347 -50.40 4.76 -33.56
CA ALA A 347 -51.09 5.97 -33.98
C ALA A 347 -50.40 6.65 -35.18
N VAL A 348 -49.07 6.73 -35.20
CA VAL A 348 -48.31 7.36 -36.31
C VAL A 348 -48.49 6.57 -37.61
N TRP A 349 -48.46 5.24 -37.53
CA TRP A 349 -48.71 4.36 -38.68
C TRP A 349 -50.11 4.54 -39.26
N VAL A 350 -51.13 4.63 -38.41
CA VAL A 350 -52.51 4.88 -38.84
C VAL A 350 -52.63 6.26 -39.49
N MET A 351 -52.04 7.29 -38.89
CA MET A 351 -52.05 8.65 -39.44
C MET A 351 -51.37 8.72 -40.82
N MET A 352 -50.27 8.00 -41.02
CA MET A 352 -49.59 7.89 -42.32
C MET A 352 -50.50 7.28 -43.39
N PHE A 353 -51.19 6.18 -43.07
CA PHE A 353 -52.11 5.52 -43.99
C PHE A 353 -53.29 6.43 -44.37
N VAL A 354 -53.87 7.12 -43.39
CA VAL A 354 -54.96 8.08 -43.61
C VAL A 354 -54.50 9.25 -44.48
N MET A 355 -53.35 9.87 -44.19
CA MET A 355 -52.83 11.01 -44.97
C MET A 355 -52.52 10.62 -46.43
N CYS A 356 -51.91 9.45 -46.64
CA CYS A 356 -51.60 8.94 -47.98
C CYS A 356 -52.86 8.67 -48.80
N LEU A 357 -53.87 8.02 -48.20
CA LEU A 357 -55.09 7.59 -48.90
C LEU A 357 -56.12 8.70 -49.10
N THR A 358 -56.29 9.59 -48.12
CA THR A 358 -57.42 10.53 -48.12
C THR A 358 -57.04 11.92 -48.61
N VAL A 359 -55.89 12.45 -48.23
CA VAL A 359 -55.52 13.83 -48.56
C VAL A 359 -54.75 13.87 -49.85
N VAL A 360 -53.67 13.09 -49.98
CA VAL A 360 -52.77 13.22 -51.12
C VAL A 360 -53.29 12.48 -52.35
N ALA A 361 -53.80 11.24 -52.20
CA ALA A 361 -54.33 10.49 -53.34
C ALA A 361 -55.58 11.16 -53.95
N VAL A 362 -56.48 11.68 -53.12
CA VAL A 362 -57.70 12.35 -53.59
C VAL A 362 -57.38 13.71 -54.22
N THR A 363 -56.50 14.51 -53.63
CA THR A 363 -56.11 15.80 -54.22
C THR A 363 -55.35 15.63 -55.53
N VAL A 364 -54.40 14.68 -55.61
CA VAL A 364 -53.70 14.35 -56.86
C VAL A 364 -54.69 13.88 -57.93
N PHE A 365 -55.69 13.08 -57.58
CA PHE A 365 -56.74 12.65 -58.49
C PHE A 365 -57.63 13.81 -58.95
N ILE A 366 -58.06 14.71 -58.06
CA ILE A 366 -58.88 15.88 -58.39
C ILE A 366 -58.11 16.83 -59.33
N PHE A 367 -56.83 17.09 -59.06
CA PHE A 367 -56.02 17.96 -59.91
C PHE A 367 -55.68 17.30 -61.26
N GLU A 368 -55.53 15.99 -61.34
CA GLU A 368 -55.46 15.26 -62.62
C GLU A 368 -56.80 15.25 -63.37
N TYR A 369 -57.93 15.25 -62.66
CA TYR A 369 -59.27 15.30 -63.24
C TYR A 369 -59.60 16.67 -63.85
N LEU A 370 -59.24 17.75 -63.15
CA LEU A 370 -59.48 19.14 -63.57
C LEU A 370 -58.40 19.68 -64.54
N SER A 371 -57.26 19.00 -64.66
CA SER A 371 -56.17 19.44 -65.54
C SER A 371 -56.55 19.28 -67.02
N PRO A 372 -56.41 20.33 -67.85
CA PRO A 372 -56.69 20.27 -69.29
C PRO A 372 -55.72 19.35 -70.07
N VAL A 373 -54.60 18.96 -69.44
CA VAL A 373 -53.59 18.03 -69.99
C VAL A 373 -53.72 16.61 -69.39
N GLY A 374 -54.57 16.46 -68.37
CA GLY A 374 -54.82 15.24 -67.60
C GLY A 374 -56.03 14.43 -68.09
N TYR A 375 -56.72 13.78 -67.15
CA TYR A 375 -57.76 12.74 -67.30
C TYR A 375 -58.76 12.98 -68.46
N ASN A 376 -59.07 14.24 -68.76
CA ASN A 376 -60.09 14.65 -69.71
C ASN A 376 -59.72 14.50 -71.20
N ARG A 377 -58.45 14.25 -71.58
CA ARG A 377 -58.09 14.02 -72.99
C ARG A 377 -58.37 12.59 -73.48
N SER A 378 -58.44 11.62 -72.56
CA SER A 378 -58.71 10.21 -72.91
C SER A 378 -60.19 9.90 -73.10
N LEU A 379 -61.09 10.68 -72.50
CA LEU A 379 -62.54 10.57 -72.65
C LEU A 379 -63.08 11.44 -73.79
N ALA A 380 -62.52 12.64 -74.00
CA ALA A 380 -62.97 13.55 -75.07
C ALA A 380 -62.44 13.19 -76.48
N THR A 381 -61.33 12.45 -76.59
CA THR A 381 -60.77 12.01 -77.88
C THR A 381 -60.90 10.49 -78.00
N GLY A 382 -62.04 10.01 -78.49
CA GLY A 382 -62.37 8.59 -78.66
C GLY A 382 -61.53 7.86 -79.71
N LYS A 383 -60.20 7.80 -79.55
CA LYS A 383 -59.28 7.05 -80.42
C LYS A 383 -58.06 6.52 -79.64
N ARG A 384 -58.25 5.54 -78.73
CA ARG A 384 -57.35 4.37 -78.46
C ARG A 384 -58.11 3.30 -77.65
N PRO A 385 -57.98 1.99 -77.96
CA PRO A 385 -58.53 0.93 -77.12
C PRO A 385 -57.59 0.69 -75.94
N GLY A 386 -57.90 1.31 -74.81
CA GLY A 386 -57.14 1.18 -73.56
C GLY A 386 -57.67 2.22 -72.58
N GLY A 387 -58.29 1.77 -71.49
CA GLY A 387 -58.93 2.63 -70.49
C GLY A 387 -57.99 3.65 -69.84
N SER A 388 -58.56 4.50 -68.98
CA SER A 388 -57.87 5.63 -68.31
C SER A 388 -56.46 5.28 -67.84
N THR A 389 -55.45 6.01 -68.33
CA THR A 389 -54.03 5.72 -68.06
C THR A 389 -53.66 5.88 -66.58
N PHE A 390 -54.36 6.75 -65.85
CA PHE A 390 -54.12 7.05 -64.42
C PHE A 390 -55.42 6.88 -63.59
N THR A 391 -55.54 5.76 -62.86
CA THR A 391 -56.66 5.47 -61.96
C THR A 391 -56.32 5.85 -60.51
N ILE A 392 -57.33 6.06 -59.65
CA ILE A 392 -57.09 6.37 -58.21
C ILE A 392 -56.24 5.29 -57.52
N GLY A 393 -56.40 4.02 -57.92
CA GLY A 393 -55.57 2.91 -57.44
C GLY A 393 -54.10 3.06 -57.84
N LYS A 394 -53.80 3.50 -59.06
CA LYS A 394 -52.41 3.80 -59.48
C LYS A 394 -51.82 5.00 -58.73
N SER A 395 -52.65 6.00 -58.41
CA SER A 395 -52.22 7.14 -57.59
C SER A 395 -51.90 6.74 -56.14
N ILE A 396 -52.76 5.92 -55.52
CA ILE A 396 -52.51 5.38 -54.17
C ILE A 396 -51.24 4.54 -54.17
N TRP A 397 -51.07 3.67 -55.16
CA TRP A 397 -49.89 2.81 -55.29
C TRP A 397 -48.61 3.61 -55.51
N LEU A 398 -48.65 4.66 -56.34
CA LEU A 398 -47.54 5.59 -56.55
C LEU A 398 -47.14 6.29 -55.24
N LEU A 399 -48.11 6.80 -54.48
CA LEU A 399 -47.85 7.51 -53.22
C LEU A 399 -47.31 6.57 -52.14
N TRP A 400 -47.80 5.33 -52.11
CA TRP A 400 -47.31 4.29 -51.20
C TRP A 400 -45.89 3.85 -51.56
N ALA A 401 -45.58 3.68 -52.85
CA ALA A 401 -44.23 3.35 -53.33
C ALA A 401 -43.20 4.43 -52.94
N LEU A 402 -43.59 5.71 -52.97
CA LEU A 402 -42.73 6.83 -52.56
C LEU A 402 -42.41 6.81 -51.06
N VAL A 403 -43.34 6.38 -50.20
CA VAL A 403 -43.12 6.26 -48.74
C VAL A 403 -42.07 5.20 -48.42
N PHE A 404 -42.12 4.06 -49.09
CA PHE A 404 -41.19 2.95 -48.85
C PHE A 404 -39.89 3.05 -49.68
N ASN A 405 -39.65 4.19 -50.33
CA ASN A 405 -38.50 4.42 -51.21
C ASN A 405 -38.31 3.30 -52.25
N ASN A 406 -39.42 2.72 -52.73
CA ASN A 406 -39.42 1.64 -53.72
C ASN A 406 -39.54 2.24 -55.13
N SER A 407 -38.57 1.97 -56.00
CA SER A 407 -38.59 2.38 -57.40
C SER A 407 -39.56 1.52 -58.21
N VAL A 408 -40.86 1.77 -58.08
CA VAL A 408 -41.87 1.10 -58.90
C VAL A 408 -42.05 1.88 -60.21
N PRO A 409 -42.03 1.21 -61.38
CA PRO A 409 -42.30 1.86 -62.67
C PRO A 409 -43.80 2.17 -62.79
N VAL A 410 -44.26 3.23 -62.14
CA VAL A 410 -45.60 3.78 -62.31
C VAL A 410 -45.50 5.04 -63.15
N GLU A 411 -46.40 5.19 -64.13
CA GLU A 411 -46.46 6.39 -64.96
C GLU A 411 -46.68 7.64 -64.11
N ASN A 412 -45.76 8.62 -64.22
CA ASN A 412 -45.88 9.89 -63.51
C ASN A 412 -47.10 10.70 -63.97
N PRO A 413 -47.72 11.49 -63.05
CA PRO A 413 -48.82 12.38 -63.40
C PRO A 413 -48.39 13.40 -64.48
N ARG A 414 -49.32 13.73 -65.39
CA ARG A 414 -49.02 14.61 -66.54
C ARG A 414 -49.24 16.07 -66.19
N GLY A 415 -50.15 16.40 -65.27
CA GLY A 415 -50.42 17.76 -64.81
C GLY A 415 -49.28 18.37 -64.01
N THR A 416 -48.93 19.63 -64.29
CA THR A 416 -47.86 20.35 -63.58
C THR A 416 -48.15 20.50 -62.09
N THR A 417 -49.42 20.73 -61.72
CA THR A 417 -49.88 20.81 -60.33
C THR A 417 -49.75 19.48 -59.59
N SER A 418 -50.15 18.38 -60.22
CA SER A 418 -50.02 17.02 -59.67
C SER A 418 -48.55 16.60 -59.51
N LYS A 419 -47.66 17.03 -60.40
CA LYS A 419 -46.19 16.84 -60.25
C LYS A 419 -45.65 17.56 -59.02
N ILE A 420 -46.04 18.82 -58.80
CA ILE A 420 -45.60 19.59 -57.62
C ILE A 420 -46.14 18.93 -56.34
N MET A 421 -47.39 18.47 -56.33
CA MET A 421 -47.96 17.78 -55.16
C MET A 421 -47.25 16.46 -54.84
N VAL A 422 -46.92 15.66 -55.87
CA VAL A 422 -46.12 14.44 -55.69
C VAL A 422 -44.71 14.74 -55.20
N LEU A 423 -44.09 15.85 -55.63
CA LEU A 423 -42.79 16.29 -55.12
C LEU A 423 -42.83 16.70 -53.64
N VAL A 424 -43.86 17.42 -53.21
CA VAL A 424 -44.06 17.80 -51.80
C VAL A 424 -44.26 16.54 -50.94
N TRP A 425 -45.06 15.58 -51.43
CA TRP A 425 -45.22 14.29 -50.75
C TRP A 425 -43.93 13.48 -50.71
N ALA A 426 -43.16 13.45 -51.80
CA ALA A 426 -41.88 12.76 -51.86
C ALA A 426 -40.88 13.35 -50.85
N PHE A 427 -40.86 14.67 -50.66
CA PHE A 427 -40.03 15.32 -49.64
C PHE A 427 -40.44 14.92 -48.22
N PHE A 428 -41.75 14.90 -47.94
CA PHE A 428 -42.28 14.41 -46.66
C PHE A 428 -41.94 12.93 -46.41
N ALA A 429 -42.09 12.07 -47.42
CA ALA A 429 -41.76 10.65 -47.35
C ALA A 429 -40.29 10.41 -47.02
N VAL A 430 -39.36 11.16 -47.62
CA VAL A 430 -37.92 11.07 -47.32
C VAL A 430 -37.63 11.48 -45.87
N ILE A 431 -38.23 12.57 -45.39
CA ILE A 431 -38.06 13.00 -43.98
C ILE A 431 -38.59 11.93 -43.03
N PHE A 432 -39.78 11.39 -43.29
CA PHE A 432 -40.41 10.36 -42.47
C PHE A 432 -39.57 9.07 -42.41
N LEU A 433 -39.03 8.65 -43.54
CA LEU A 433 -38.13 7.49 -43.62
C LEU A 433 -36.83 7.75 -42.87
N ALA A 434 -36.23 8.94 -43.04
CA ALA A 434 -35.00 9.32 -42.34
C ALA A 434 -35.18 9.39 -40.82
N SER A 435 -36.32 9.91 -40.33
CA SER A 435 -36.61 9.91 -38.90
C SER A 435 -36.92 8.51 -38.35
N TYR A 436 -37.52 7.63 -39.16
CA TYR A 436 -37.73 6.24 -38.76
C TYR A 436 -36.42 5.48 -38.59
N THR A 437 -35.52 5.59 -39.58
CA THR A 437 -34.21 4.92 -39.51
C THR A 437 -33.34 5.49 -38.41
N ALA A 438 -33.41 6.81 -38.15
CA ALA A 438 -32.73 7.45 -37.03
C ALA A 438 -33.26 6.96 -35.67
N ASN A 439 -34.58 6.89 -35.49
CA ASN A 439 -35.18 6.42 -34.24
C ASN A 439 -34.94 4.92 -34.00
N LEU A 440 -34.99 4.11 -35.05
CA LEU A 440 -34.63 2.70 -34.97
C LEU A 440 -33.17 2.52 -34.58
N ALA A 441 -32.25 3.27 -35.20
CA ALA A 441 -30.83 3.22 -34.85
C ALA A 441 -30.60 3.67 -33.39
N ALA A 442 -31.28 4.72 -32.93
CA ALA A 442 -31.22 5.17 -31.55
C ALA A 442 -31.72 4.09 -30.56
N PHE A 443 -32.79 3.37 -30.92
CA PHE A 443 -33.30 2.26 -30.12
C PHE A 443 -32.34 1.07 -30.11
N MET A 444 -31.74 0.71 -31.24
CA MET A 444 -30.79 -0.41 -31.32
C MET A 444 -29.46 -0.18 -30.59
N ILE A 445 -29.07 1.08 -30.35
CA ILE A 445 -27.89 1.43 -29.56
C ILE A 445 -28.15 1.27 -28.05
N GLN A 446 -29.40 1.33 -27.61
CA GLN A 446 -29.72 1.13 -26.21
C GLN A 446 -29.56 -0.36 -25.88
N GLU A 447 -28.51 -0.68 -25.12
CA GLU A 447 -28.33 -2.02 -24.58
C GLU A 447 -29.45 -2.30 -23.57
N GLU A 448 -30.45 -3.09 -23.95
CA GLU A 448 -31.49 -3.51 -23.02
C GLU A 448 -30.91 -4.56 -22.06
N TYR A 449 -30.74 -4.17 -20.81
CA TYR A 449 -30.28 -5.05 -19.74
C TYR A 449 -31.45 -5.87 -19.22
N VAL A 450 -31.41 -7.18 -19.46
CA VAL A 450 -32.36 -8.10 -18.84
C VAL A 450 -31.76 -8.56 -17.52
N ASP A 451 -32.31 -8.08 -16.41
CA ASP A 451 -32.02 -8.63 -15.10
C ASP A 451 -32.49 -10.09 -15.05
N THR A 452 -31.54 -11.03 -14.99
CA THR A 452 -31.82 -12.47 -14.99
C THR A 452 -32.62 -12.92 -13.77
N VAL A 453 -32.55 -12.14 -12.69
CA VAL A 453 -33.16 -12.38 -11.38
C VAL A 453 -33.75 -11.07 -10.85
N SER A 454 -35.06 -11.06 -10.56
CA SER A 454 -35.78 -9.86 -10.10
C SER A 454 -35.63 -9.60 -8.59
N GLY A 455 -35.12 -10.55 -7.80
CA GLY A 455 -34.92 -10.37 -6.35
C GLY A 455 -34.66 -11.66 -5.55
N LEU A 456 -34.71 -11.58 -4.22
CA LEU A 456 -34.61 -12.76 -3.31
C LEU A 456 -35.86 -13.66 -3.33
N SER A 457 -37.00 -13.13 -3.75
CA SER A 457 -38.30 -13.81 -3.82
C SER A 457 -38.57 -14.49 -5.17
N ASP A 458 -37.62 -14.46 -6.11
CA ASP A 458 -37.77 -15.10 -7.42
C ASP A 458 -37.91 -16.62 -7.27
N ARG A 459 -38.90 -17.22 -7.97
CA ARG A 459 -39.16 -18.67 -7.97
C ARG A 459 -37.94 -19.47 -8.43
N LYS A 460 -37.04 -18.85 -9.21
CA LYS A 460 -35.76 -19.44 -9.63
C LYS A 460 -34.78 -19.70 -8.47
N LYS A 461 -34.93 -19.01 -7.32
CA LYS A 461 -34.09 -19.18 -6.12
C LYS A 461 -34.49 -20.33 -5.21
N ASN A 462 -35.43 -21.19 -5.61
CA ASN A 462 -35.63 -22.46 -4.91
C ASN A 462 -34.45 -23.40 -5.20
N ILE A 463 -33.29 -23.12 -4.57
CA ILE A 463 -32.00 -23.80 -4.75
C ILE A 463 -32.17 -25.32 -4.57
N ARG A 464 -33.06 -25.71 -3.65
CA ARG A 464 -33.42 -27.10 -3.36
C ARG A 464 -33.99 -27.85 -4.56
N SER A 465 -34.65 -27.15 -5.49
CA SER A 465 -35.27 -27.71 -6.68
C SER A 465 -34.42 -27.52 -7.94
N ASN A 466 -33.76 -26.37 -8.08
CA ASN A 466 -33.11 -25.98 -9.34
C ASN A 466 -31.60 -26.26 -9.38
N TYR A 467 -30.92 -26.37 -8.23
CA TYR A 467 -29.47 -26.56 -8.14
C TYR A 467 -29.09 -27.58 -7.03
N PRO A 468 -29.45 -28.87 -7.19
CA PRO A 468 -29.24 -29.90 -6.17
C PRO A 468 -27.75 -30.08 -5.80
N ASP A 469 -26.85 -29.93 -6.76
CA ASP A 469 -25.40 -30.05 -6.52
C ASP A 469 -24.89 -28.91 -5.62
N MET A 470 -25.29 -27.66 -5.88
CA MET A 470 -24.88 -26.50 -5.08
C MET A 470 -25.40 -26.59 -3.64
N HIS A 471 -26.63 -27.09 -3.47
CA HIS A 471 -27.19 -27.37 -2.14
C HIS A 471 -26.37 -28.42 -1.39
N SER A 472 -25.93 -29.49 -2.07
CA SER A 472 -25.09 -30.53 -1.46
C SER A 472 -23.72 -29.99 -1.02
N TYR A 473 -23.14 -29.07 -1.80
CA TYR A 473 -21.90 -28.39 -1.45
C TYR A 473 -22.07 -27.47 -0.24
N MET A 474 -23.12 -26.63 -0.19
CA MET A 474 -23.37 -25.75 0.95
C MET A 474 -23.62 -26.53 2.24
N VAL A 475 -24.40 -27.63 2.20
CA VAL A 475 -24.64 -28.48 3.38
C VAL A 475 -23.33 -29.12 3.89
N ARG A 476 -22.42 -29.48 2.98
CA ARG A 476 -21.14 -30.10 3.36
C ARG A 476 -20.18 -29.13 4.07
N TYR A 477 -20.25 -27.83 3.78
CA TYR A 477 -19.36 -26.81 4.36
C TYR A 477 -20.00 -25.96 5.47
N ASN A 478 -21.33 -25.95 5.58
CA ASN A 478 -22.07 -25.20 6.61
C ASN A 478 -22.52 -26.07 7.80
N GLN A 479 -22.15 -27.36 7.82
CA GLN A 479 -22.35 -28.19 9.01
C GLN A 479 -21.29 -27.85 10.07
N PRO A 480 -21.70 -27.50 11.31
CA PRO A 480 -20.75 -27.42 12.40
C PRO A 480 -20.18 -28.82 12.64
N ARG A 481 -18.88 -28.97 12.46
CA ARG A 481 -18.12 -30.03 13.12
C ARG A 481 -17.73 -29.59 14.52
#